data_AF-A0A961C760-F1
#
_entry.id   AF-A0A961C760-F1
#
_cell.length_a   1.000
_cell.length_b   1.000
_cell.length_c   1.000
_cell.angle_alpha   90.00
_cell.angle_beta   90.00
_cell.angle_gamma   90.00
#
_symmetry.space_group_name_H-M   'P 1'
#
loop_
_entity.id
_entity.type
_entity.pdbx_description
1 polymer ?
#
loop_
_entity_poly.entity_id
_entity_poly.type
_entity_poly.pdbx_seq_one_letter_code
_entity_poly.pdbx_strand_id
1 'polypeptide(L)'
;MTLVDPPTRVVWAVDVLASIVSVARVIENADGTPVDRPRISAVEPPPPVVQHCPRTTWERASDVADKVFDMVTMGGTVKPTLVVMSKQVWGALNPPPRIAKDRAERMAEKTAEQTKLRRQGKFDEAKAVRMRRGSSVQTDPTAQRRLQVHAMIEDRLHRAGIPVAEFPFPTALSWLRDGEVAKKGDDEKVSPMAALDAAVAARWGIVPPPMKIPTTELVNGKKQPGKVIERDSTFRPGVAALAAVGAMSVGIETDVPVTETRLRIARAEHNRAAQFPSNRLCPLGLDSWLELNRRPEMLTV
;
A
#
# COMPACT_ATOMS: atom_id res chain seq x y z
N MET A 1 -6.48 3.67 27.81
CA MET A 1 -7.06 4.89 27.23
C MET A 1 -8.29 4.45 26.46
N THR A 2 -9.46 5.04 26.72
CA THR A 2 -10.70 4.64 26.04
C THR A 2 -10.90 5.57 24.84
N LEU A 3 -10.81 5.03 23.62
CA LEU A 3 -11.10 5.77 22.41
C LEU A 3 -12.60 6.07 22.32
N VAL A 4 -12.97 7.25 21.83
CA VAL A 4 -14.38 7.60 21.58
C VAL A 4 -14.71 7.49 20.09
N ASP A 5 -15.96 7.18 19.78
CA ASP A 5 -16.42 7.20 18.40
C ASP A 5 -16.41 8.64 17.86
N PRO A 6 -16.01 8.85 16.59
CA PRO A 6 -15.92 10.18 16.00
C PRO A 6 -17.31 10.76 15.73
N PRO A 7 -17.44 12.10 15.72
CA PRO A 7 -18.72 12.76 15.43
C PRO A 7 -19.20 12.53 13.99
N THR A 8 -18.28 12.27 13.06
CA THR A 8 -18.57 11.85 11.69
C THR A 8 -17.70 10.66 11.33
N ARG A 9 -18.04 9.91 10.26
CA ARG A 9 -17.25 8.73 9.90
C ARG A 9 -15.84 9.13 9.46
N VAL A 10 -14.84 8.41 9.96
CA VAL A 10 -13.42 8.62 9.64
C VAL A 10 -12.81 7.31 9.17
N VAL A 11 -12.26 7.33 7.95
CA VAL A 11 -11.51 6.21 7.39
C VAL A 11 -10.05 6.59 7.25
N TRP A 12 -9.18 5.69 7.68
CA TRP A 12 -7.76 5.76 7.41
C TRP A 12 -7.33 4.63 6.49
N ALA A 13 -6.27 4.85 5.73
CA ALA A 13 -5.53 3.79 5.07
C ALA A 13 -4.05 3.86 5.43
N VAL A 14 -3.41 2.69 5.53
CA VAL A 14 -2.02 2.53 5.95
C VAL A 14 -1.29 1.62 4.98
N ASP A 15 -0.16 2.08 4.45
CA ASP A 15 0.73 1.29 3.61
C ASP A 15 2.16 1.31 4.15
N VAL A 16 2.65 0.13 4.56
CA VAL A 16 3.97 -0.03 5.16
C VAL A 16 5.01 -0.25 4.05
N LEU A 17 5.99 0.63 3.96
CA LEU A 17 7.13 0.54 3.04
C LEU A 17 8.43 0.32 3.82
N ALA A 18 9.53 0.08 3.10
CA ALA A 18 10.83 -0.24 3.71
C ALA A 18 11.39 0.90 4.60
N SER A 19 11.09 2.15 4.23
CA SER A 19 11.69 3.35 4.82
C SER A 19 10.67 4.37 5.30
N ILE A 20 9.38 4.07 5.20
CA ILE A 20 8.27 4.99 5.52
C ILE A 20 6.98 4.18 5.69
N VAL A 21 6.03 4.69 6.47
CA VAL A 21 4.63 4.26 6.42
C VAL A 21 3.81 5.37 5.80
N SER A 22 3.19 5.11 4.65
CA SER A 22 2.29 6.06 4.01
C SER A 22 0.92 5.94 4.67
N VAL A 23 0.25 7.06 4.93
CA VAL A 23 -1.11 7.06 5.45
C VAL A 23 -1.99 8.00 4.65
N ALA A 24 -3.25 7.64 4.47
CA ALA A 24 -4.27 8.55 3.93
C ALA A 24 -5.50 8.55 4.82
N ARG A 25 -6.23 9.66 4.82
CA ARG A 25 -7.46 9.84 5.58
C ARG A 25 -8.58 10.40 4.71
N VAL A 26 -9.78 9.89 4.92
CA VAL A 26 -11.05 10.46 4.47
C VAL A 26 -11.90 10.71 5.71
N ILE A 27 -12.37 11.95 5.90
CA ILE A 27 -13.33 12.32 6.93
C ILE A 27 -14.59 12.75 6.21
N GLU A 28 -15.72 12.19 6.59
CA GLU A 28 -17.02 12.63 6.12
C GLU A 28 -17.28 14.11 6.45
N ASN A 29 -17.73 14.87 5.46
CA ASN A 29 -18.13 16.25 5.64
C ASN A 29 -19.43 16.32 6.46
N ALA A 30 -19.50 17.23 7.42
CA ALA A 30 -20.65 17.36 8.32
C ALA A 30 -21.95 17.76 7.60
N ASP A 31 -21.86 18.36 6.41
CA ASP A 31 -22.99 18.75 5.57
C ASP A 31 -23.43 17.64 4.60
N GLY A 32 -22.80 16.47 4.66
CA GLY A 32 -23.08 15.33 3.78
C GLY A 32 -22.56 15.49 2.36
N THR A 33 -21.83 16.56 2.04
CA THR A 33 -21.24 16.74 0.70
C THR A 33 -20.13 15.72 0.44
N PRO A 34 -19.92 15.31 -0.83
CA PRO A 34 -18.83 14.39 -1.18
C PRO A 34 -17.46 14.94 -0.78
N VAL A 35 -16.60 14.05 -0.27
CA VAL A 35 -15.21 14.41 0.05
C VAL A 35 -14.41 14.59 -1.24
N ASP A 36 -13.75 15.75 -1.37
CA ASP A 36 -12.99 16.16 -2.56
C ASP A 36 -11.86 15.19 -2.92
N ARG A 37 -11.03 14.83 -1.94
CA ARG A 37 -9.90 13.92 -2.09
C ARG A 37 -9.38 13.45 -0.73
N PRO A 38 -8.78 12.24 -0.66
CA PRO A 38 -8.05 11.79 0.52
C PRO A 38 -6.92 12.75 0.90
N ARG A 39 -6.69 12.96 2.20
CA ARG A 39 -5.54 13.70 2.73
C ARG A 39 -4.42 12.71 3.02
N ILE A 40 -3.23 12.92 2.46
CA ILE A 40 -2.08 12.01 2.57
C ILE A 40 -1.02 12.56 3.52
N SER A 41 -0.38 11.66 4.26
CA SER A 41 0.77 11.95 5.11
C SER A 41 1.67 10.72 5.18
N ALA A 42 2.74 10.81 5.96
CA ALA A 42 3.72 9.76 6.09
C ALA A 42 4.37 9.75 7.47
N VAL A 43 4.68 8.56 7.97
CA VAL A 43 5.45 8.37 9.20
C VAL A 43 6.83 7.86 8.84
N GLU A 44 7.84 8.67 9.14
CA GLU A 44 9.24 8.30 8.95
C GLU A 44 9.76 7.50 10.15
N PRO A 45 10.52 6.42 9.92
CA PRO A 45 11.23 5.73 10.97
C PRO A 45 12.27 6.66 11.60
N PRO A 46 12.55 6.50 12.91
CA PRO A 46 13.63 7.25 13.56
C PRO A 46 14.97 7.00 12.84
N PRO A 47 15.92 7.96 12.92
CA PRO A 47 17.20 7.87 12.23
C PRO A 47 17.97 6.58 12.61
N PRO A 48 18.89 6.11 11.74
CA PRO A 48 19.72 4.96 12.05
C PRO A 48 20.52 5.19 13.33
N VAL A 49 20.57 4.18 14.19
CA VAL A 49 21.42 4.17 15.39
C VAL A 49 22.79 3.56 15.06
N VAL A 50 23.81 3.93 15.84
CA VAL A 50 25.21 3.49 15.64
C VAL A 50 25.34 1.97 15.77
N GLN A 51 24.56 1.33 16.65
CA GLN A 51 24.58 -0.11 16.87
C GLN A 51 23.38 -0.77 16.18
N HIS A 52 23.63 -1.52 15.11
CA HIS A 52 22.59 -2.27 14.40
C HIS A 52 22.42 -3.68 15.00
N CYS A 53 21.52 -3.82 15.97
CA CYS A 53 21.21 -5.11 16.62
C CYS A 53 19.70 -5.41 16.62
N PRO A 54 19.28 -6.68 16.84
CA PRO A 54 17.87 -7.06 16.84
C PRO A 54 16.99 -6.20 17.76
N ARG A 55 17.49 -5.84 18.94
CA ARG A 55 16.81 -4.94 19.88
C ARG A 55 16.52 -3.56 19.26
N THR A 56 17.54 -2.91 18.69
CA THR A 56 17.35 -1.61 18.04
C THR A 56 16.43 -1.67 16.81
N THR A 57 16.42 -2.79 16.09
CA THR A 57 15.48 -2.99 14.97
C THR A 57 14.05 -3.11 15.49
N TRP A 58 13.84 -3.86 16.58
CA TRP A 58 12.54 -4.00 17.24
C TRP A 58 12.03 -2.67 17.80
N GLU A 59 12.85 -1.95 18.56
CA GLU A 59 12.50 -0.64 19.13
C GLU A 59 12.09 0.34 18.03
N ARG A 60 12.87 0.44 16.94
CA ARG A 60 12.52 1.30 15.80
C ARG A 60 11.22 0.89 15.11
N ALA A 61 10.92 -0.41 15.02
CA ALA A 61 9.67 -0.89 14.46
C ALA A 61 8.48 -0.57 15.37
N SER A 62 8.67 -0.73 16.69
CA SER A 62 7.68 -0.37 17.70
C SER A 62 7.38 1.13 17.66
N ASP A 63 8.40 1.99 17.66
CA ASP A 63 8.24 3.45 17.61
C ASP A 63 7.46 3.90 16.38
N VAL A 64 7.69 3.26 15.23
CA VAL A 64 6.93 3.53 14.00
C VAL A 64 5.48 3.11 14.17
N ALA A 65 5.23 1.91 14.71
CA ALA A 65 3.88 1.43 14.93
C ALA A 65 3.10 2.29 15.94
N ASP A 66 3.76 2.76 17.01
CA ASP A 66 3.19 3.69 17.99
C ASP A 66 2.83 5.02 17.32
N LYS A 67 3.73 5.62 16.54
CA LYS A 67 3.45 6.86 15.80
C LYS A 67 2.31 6.72 14.80
N VAL A 68 2.23 5.60 14.08
CA VAL A 68 1.11 5.34 13.15
C VAL A 68 -0.20 5.19 13.91
N PHE A 69 -0.18 4.45 15.02
CA PHE A 69 -1.35 4.27 15.87
C PHE A 69 -1.83 5.61 16.44
N ASP A 70 -0.94 6.44 16.98
CA ASP A 70 -1.25 7.78 17.47
C ASP A 70 -1.83 8.65 16.35
N MET A 71 -1.25 8.60 15.15
CA MET A 71 -1.77 9.36 14.01
C MET A 71 -3.18 8.93 13.61
N VAL A 72 -3.41 7.63 13.48
CA VAL A 72 -4.71 7.05 13.10
C VAL A 72 -5.78 7.30 14.17
N THR A 73 -5.40 7.31 15.45
CA THR A 73 -6.30 7.59 16.57
C THR A 73 -6.36 9.07 16.96
N MET A 74 -5.75 9.96 16.16
CA MET A 74 -5.72 11.41 16.41
C MET A 74 -5.21 11.75 17.83
N GLY A 75 -4.08 11.14 18.20
CA GLY A 75 -3.45 11.27 19.52
C GLY A 75 -4.10 10.41 20.60
N GLY A 76 -4.63 9.23 20.25
CA GLY A 76 -5.28 8.33 21.20
C GLY A 76 -6.68 8.77 21.64
N THR A 77 -7.33 9.67 20.89
CA THR A 77 -8.63 10.25 21.28
C THR A 77 -9.79 9.61 20.51
N VAL A 78 -9.59 9.33 19.23
CA VAL A 78 -10.66 8.92 18.31
C VAL A 78 -10.48 7.46 17.89
N LYS A 79 -11.59 6.73 17.83
CA LYS A 79 -11.68 5.40 17.24
C LYS A 79 -12.12 5.50 15.77
N PRO A 80 -11.24 5.29 14.79
CA PRO A 80 -11.65 5.32 13.38
C PRO A 80 -12.81 4.38 13.08
N THR A 81 -13.65 4.78 12.14
CA THR A 81 -14.74 3.96 11.61
C THR A 81 -14.20 2.70 10.93
N LEU A 82 -13.09 2.84 10.20
CA LEU A 82 -12.38 1.74 9.55
C LEU A 82 -10.92 2.15 9.29
N VAL A 83 -9.99 1.20 9.43
CA VAL A 83 -8.62 1.32 8.93
C VAL A 83 -8.40 0.31 7.81
N VAL A 84 -8.00 0.77 6.63
CA VAL A 84 -7.67 -0.06 5.47
C VAL A 84 -6.16 -0.21 5.35
N MET A 85 -5.64 -1.38 5.69
CA MET A 85 -4.23 -1.69 5.50
C MET A 85 -3.96 -2.24 4.10
N SER A 86 -2.84 -1.83 3.50
CA SER A 86 -2.41 -2.42 2.24
C SER A 86 -2.04 -3.89 2.47
N LYS A 87 -2.60 -4.78 1.65
CA LYS A 87 -2.23 -6.19 1.75
C LYS A 87 -0.80 -6.37 1.26
N GLN A 88 0.05 -6.88 2.13
CA GLN A 88 1.44 -7.14 1.79
C GLN A 88 1.53 -8.36 0.86
N VAL A 89 2.05 -8.14 -0.36
CA VAL A 89 2.29 -9.23 -1.33
C VAL A 89 3.77 -9.57 -1.31
N TRP A 90 4.06 -10.80 -0.90
CA TRP A 90 5.41 -11.35 -0.92
C TRP A 90 5.56 -12.26 -2.12
N GLY A 91 6.70 -12.19 -2.81
CA GLY A 91 7.07 -13.24 -3.76
C GLY A 91 7.00 -14.59 -3.06
N ALA A 92 6.53 -15.62 -3.78
CA ALA A 92 6.32 -16.95 -3.22
C ALA A 92 7.54 -17.42 -2.40
N LEU A 93 7.31 -17.83 -1.15
CA LEU A 93 8.33 -18.46 -0.30
C LEU A 93 8.83 -19.77 -0.93
N ASN A 94 7.95 -20.43 -1.71
CA ASN A 94 8.24 -21.45 -2.71
C ASN A 94 7.14 -21.39 -3.79
N PRO A 95 7.45 -21.26 -5.10
CA PRO A 95 6.42 -21.40 -6.12
C PRO A 95 5.90 -22.85 -6.16
N PRO A 96 4.59 -23.08 -6.38
CA PRO A 96 4.06 -24.44 -6.52
C PRO A 96 4.74 -25.17 -7.71
N PRO A 97 4.84 -26.51 -7.69
CA PRO A 97 5.68 -27.29 -8.63
C PRO A 97 5.42 -26.97 -10.11
N ARG A 98 4.15 -26.71 -10.46
CA ARG A 98 3.74 -26.35 -11.82
C ARG A 98 4.31 -25.00 -12.27
N ILE A 99 4.28 -23.99 -11.39
CA ILE A 99 4.89 -22.67 -11.65
C ILE A 99 6.43 -22.78 -11.58
N ALA A 100 6.97 -23.67 -10.75
CA ALA A 100 8.41 -23.93 -10.68
C ALA A 100 8.94 -24.52 -11.98
N LYS A 101 8.20 -25.45 -12.61
CA LYS A 101 8.53 -26.05 -13.91
C LYS A 101 8.49 -25.00 -15.03
N ASP A 102 7.40 -24.25 -15.16
CA ASP A 102 7.28 -23.18 -16.16
C ASP A 102 8.36 -22.09 -15.98
N ARG A 103 8.73 -21.80 -14.72
CA ARG A 103 9.80 -20.86 -14.39
C ARG A 103 11.17 -21.43 -14.71
N ALA A 104 11.41 -22.71 -14.47
CA ALA A 104 12.67 -23.38 -14.82
C ALA A 104 12.85 -23.42 -16.34
N GLU A 105 11.79 -23.72 -17.09
CA GLU A 105 11.78 -23.71 -18.56
C GLU A 105 12.06 -22.30 -19.11
N ARG A 106 11.37 -21.26 -18.60
CA ARG A 106 11.65 -19.87 -18.96
C ARG A 106 13.05 -19.40 -18.55
N MET A 107 13.59 -19.90 -17.45
CA MET A 107 14.96 -19.61 -17.01
C MET A 107 15.99 -20.30 -17.91
N ALA A 108 15.73 -21.53 -18.34
CA ALA A 108 16.57 -22.26 -19.29
C ALA A 108 16.58 -21.57 -20.66
N GLU A 109 15.42 -21.15 -21.15
CA GLU A 109 15.27 -20.42 -22.40
C GLU A 109 15.98 -19.06 -22.36
N LYS A 110 15.80 -18.29 -21.27
CA LYS A 110 16.57 -17.06 -21.03
C LYS A 110 18.08 -17.32 -20.94
N THR A 111 18.49 -18.43 -20.32
CA THR A 111 19.92 -18.77 -20.20
C THR A 111 20.52 -19.10 -21.57
N ALA A 112 19.77 -19.81 -22.43
CA ALA A 112 20.17 -20.08 -23.81
C ALA A 112 20.27 -18.80 -24.65
N GLU A 113 19.30 -17.89 -24.52
CA GLU A 113 19.29 -16.59 -25.18
C GLU A 113 20.46 -15.69 -24.71
N GLN A 114 20.72 -15.64 -23.40
CA GLN A 114 21.86 -14.92 -22.83
C GLN A 114 23.20 -15.50 -23.32
N THR A 115 23.30 -16.83 -23.43
CA THR A 115 24.48 -17.52 -23.97
C THR A 115 24.70 -17.16 -25.45
N LYS A 116 23.63 -17.10 -26.23
CA LYS A 116 23.67 -16.67 -27.63
C LYS A 116 24.14 -15.21 -27.76
N LEU A 117 23.61 -14.31 -26.92
CA LEU A 117 24.02 -12.90 -26.89
C LEU A 117 25.48 -12.72 -26.46
N ARG A 118 25.98 -13.53 -25.52
CA ARG A 118 27.40 -13.54 -25.11
C ARG A 118 28.32 -13.94 -26.25
N ARG A 119 27.96 -15.01 -26.99
CA ARG A 119 28.72 -15.45 -28.17
C ARG A 119 28.75 -14.40 -29.28
N GLN A 120 27.74 -13.55 -29.35
CA GLN A 120 27.65 -12.46 -30.33
C GLN A 120 28.33 -11.15 -29.85
N GLY A 121 28.94 -11.13 -28.66
CA GLY A 121 29.53 -9.91 -28.08
C GLY A 121 28.50 -8.83 -27.71
N LYS A 122 27.21 -9.16 -27.72
CA LYS A 122 26.08 -8.22 -27.48
C LYS A 122 25.51 -8.34 -26.07
N PHE A 123 26.21 -9.04 -25.18
CA PHE A 123 25.73 -9.27 -23.82
C PHE A 123 26.17 -8.16 -22.88
N ASP A 124 25.20 -7.36 -22.44
CA ASP A 124 25.39 -6.36 -21.39
C ASP A 124 25.19 -7.01 -20.01
N GLU A 125 26.31 -7.29 -19.35
CA GLU A 125 26.36 -7.96 -18.06
C GLU A 125 25.73 -7.12 -16.93
N ALA A 126 25.84 -5.78 -17.00
CA ALA A 126 25.24 -4.87 -16.02
C ALA A 126 23.71 -4.86 -16.11
N LYS A 127 23.17 -4.93 -17.34
CA LYS A 127 21.73 -5.03 -17.58
C LYS A 127 21.15 -6.36 -17.10
N ALA A 128 21.89 -7.46 -17.25
CA ALA A 128 21.45 -8.80 -16.83
C ALA A 128 21.37 -8.95 -15.29
N VAL A 129 22.29 -8.33 -14.54
CA VAL A 129 22.26 -8.32 -13.06
C VAL A 129 21.03 -7.56 -12.53
N ARG A 130 20.62 -6.49 -13.22
CA ARG A 130 19.46 -5.66 -12.83
C ARG A 130 18.11 -6.40 -12.97
N MET A 131 17.99 -7.36 -13.89
CA MET A 131 16.74 -8.10 -14.16
C MET A 131 16.46 -9.29 -13.22
N ARG A 132 17.41 -9.74 -12.38
CA ARG A 132 17.26 -10.96 -11.56
C ARG A 132 16.50 -10.77 -10.23
N ARG A 133 16.12 -9.55 -9.85
CA ARG A 133 15.51 -9.30 -8.53
C ARG A 133 13.98 -9.37 -8.57
N GLY A 134 13.43 -10.59 -8.50
CA GLY A 134 12.09 -10.76 -7.94
C GLY A 134 12.16 -10.68 -6.42
N SER A 135 11.27 -9.94 -5.77
CA SER A 135 11.23 -9.74 -4.31
C SER A 135 10.44 -10.87 -3.61
N SER A 136 11.11 -11.94 -3.22
CA SER A 136 10.62 -12.84 -2.17
C SER A 136 11.17 -12.37 -0.82
N VAL A 137 10.63 -12.85 0.30
CA VAL A 137 11.21 -12.56 1.63
C VAL A 137 12.69 -12.97 1.70
N GLN A 138 13.09 -13.97 0.91
CA GLN A 138 14.47 -14.45 0.82
C GLN A 138 15.40 -13.51 0.03
N THR A 139 14.86 -12.70 -0.89
CA THR A 139 15.65 -11.83 -1.77
C THR A 139 15.44 -10.34 -1.52
N ASP A 140 14.43 -9.98 -0.74
CA ASP A 140 14.16 -8.63 -0.29
C ASP A 140 14.47 -8.50 1.22
N PRO A 141 15.66 -7.98 1.59
CA PRO A 141 16.05 -7.83 2.99
C PRO A 141 15.14 -6.86 3.77
N THR A 142 14.33 -6.07 3.09
CA THR A 142 13.39 -5.12 3.72
C THR A 142 12.02 -5.75 3.99
N ALA A 143 11.77 -6.95 3.48
CA ALA A 143 10.50 -7.65 3.63
C ALA A 143 10.13 -7.96 5.08
N GLN A 144 11.08 -8.54 5.82
CA GLN A 144 10.90 -8.88 7.24
C GLN A 144 10.54 -7.64 8.05
N ARG A 145 11.23 -6.52 7.82
CA ARG A 145 10.98 -5.27 8.54
C ARG A 145 9.59 -4.71 8.27
N ARG A 146 9.14 -4.72 7.01
CA ARG A 146 7.79 -4.30 6.65
C ARG A 146 6.73 -5.18 7.31
N LEU A 147 6.92 -6.50 7.29
CA LEU A 147 5.99 -7.43 7.95
C LEU A 147 5.93 -7.19 9.46
N GLN A 148 7.08 -6.96 10.10
CA GLN A 148 7.13 -6.65 11.52
C GLN A 148 6.36 -5.37 11.86
N VAL A 149 6.60 -4.28 11.14
CA VAL A 149 5.89 -3.00 11.35
C VAL A 149 4.39 -3.15 11.06
N HIS A 150 4.03 -3.83 9.97
CA HIS A 150 2.64 -4.09 9.59
C HIS A 150 1.89 -4.86 10.69
N ALA A 151 2.44 -5.99 11.16
CA ALA A 151 1.84 -6.78 12.24
C ALA A 151 1.76 -6.00 13.58
N MET A 152 2.76 -5.18 13.89
CA MET A 152 2.77 -4.34 15.09
C MET A 152 1.70 -3.24 15.06
N ILE A 153 1.38 -2.70 13.88
CA ILE A 153 0.28 -1.75 13.69
C ILE A 153 -1.05 -2.49 13.86
N GLU A 154 -1.24 -3.62 13.19
CA GLU A 154 -2.47 -4.42 13.31
C GLU A 154 -2.77 -4.84 14.75
N ASP A 155 -1.76 -5.34 15.49
CA ASP A 155 -1.92 -5.72 16.90
C ASP A 155 -2.45 -4.55 17.75
N ARG A 156 -1.90 -3.34 17.56
CA ARG A 156 -2.37 -2.15 18.28
C ARG A 156 -3.80 -1.77 17.90
N LEU A 157 -4.13 -1.79 16.61
CA LEU A 157 -5.47 -1.48 16.12
C LEU A 157 -6.51 -2.47 16.66
N HIS A 158 -6.21 -3.77 16.61
CA HIS A 158 -7.08 -4.82 17.13
C HIS A 158 -7.26 -4.75 18.64
N ARG A 159 -6.19 -4.51 19.40
CA ARG A 159 -6.27 -4.30 20.86
C ARG A 159 -7.14 -3.09 21.24
N ALA A 160 -7.16 -2.07 20.39
CA ALA A 160 -8.02 -0.90 20.55
C ALA A 160 -9.47 -1.12 20.02
N GLY A 161 -9.78 -2.32 19.51
CA GLY A 161 -11.09 -2.65 18.95
C GLY A 161 -11.43 -1.87 17.68
N ILE A 162 -10.42 -1.35 16.97
CA ILE A 162 -10.59 -0.61 15.71
C ILE A 162 -10.81 -1.63 14.58
N PRO A 163 -11.86 -1.49 13.76
CA PRO A 163 -12.05 -2.36 12.60
C PRO A 163 -10.93 -2.19 11.58
N VAL A 164 -10.31 -3.30 11.17
CA VAL A 164 -9.23 -3.32 10.17
C VAL A 164 -9.67 -4.15 8.96
N ALA A 165 -9.53 -3.56 7.77
CA ALA A 165 -9.63 -4.27 6.51
C ALA A 165 -8.26 -4.34 5.84
N GLU A 166 -7.98 -5.41 5.11
CA GLU A 166 -6.79 -5.51 4.24
C GLU A 166 -7.21 -5.48 2.78
N PHE A 167 -6.55 -4.65 1.97
CA PHE A 167 -6.93 -4.50 0.57
C PHE A 167 -5.71 -4.48 -0.38
N PRO A 168 -5.68 -5.30 -1.44
CA PRO A 168 -4.59 -5.29 -2.42
C PRO A 168 -4.65 -4.08 -3.35
N PHE A 169 -3.50 -3.47 -3.65
CA PHE A 169 -3.41 -2.36 -4.61
C PHE A 169 -3.94 -2.67 -6.02
N PRO A 170 -3.75 -3.86 -6.62
CA PRO A 170 -4.37 -4.17 -7.91
C PRO A 170 -5.90 -4.08 -7.88
N THR A 171 -6.51 -4.37 -6.74
CA THR A 171 -7.96 -4.26 -6.55
C THR A 171 -8.38 -2.81 -6.38
N ALA A 172 -7.60 -2.01 -5.65
CA ALA A 172 -7.81 -0.56 -5.57
C ALA A 172 -7.70 0.12 -6.95
N LEU A 173 -6.78 -0.34 -7.80
CA LEU A 173 -6.68 0.11 -9.20
C LEU A 173 -7.94 -0.22 -9.99
N SER A 174 -8.39 -1.48 -9.92
CA SER A 174 -9.61 -1.90 -10.61
C SER A 174 -10.82 -1.11 -10.11
N TRP A 175 -10.94 -0.88 -8.79
CA TRP A 175 -11.98 -0.03 -8.20
C TRP A 175 -11.94 1.40 -8.74
N LEU A 176 -10.76 2.03 -8.75
CA LEU A 176 -10.62 3.41 -9.20
C LEU A 176 -11.02 3.57 -10.67
N ARG A 177 -10.77 2.53 -11.48
CA ARG A 177 -11.14 2.45 -12.90
C ARG A 177 -12.46 1.72 -13.18
N ASP A 178 -13.37 1.64 -12.20
CA ASP A 178 -14.71 1.06 -12.38
C ASP A 178 -14.73 -0.37 -12.94
N GLY A 179 -13.82 -1.23 -12.48
CA GLY A 179 -13.71 -2.62 -12.89
C GLY A 179 -12.71 -2.88 -14.02
N GLU A 180 -12.18 -1.84 -14.67
CA GLU A 180 -11.14 -2.04 -15.67
C GLU A 180 -9.87 -2.60 -15.03
N VAL A 181 -9.44 -3.75 -15.53
CA VAL A 181 -8.16 -4.36 -15.17
C VAL A 181 -7.07 -3.77 -16.05
N ALA A 182 -5.85 -3.60 -15.51
CA ALA A 182 -4.71 -3.22 -16.33
C ALA A 182 -4.52 -4.24 -17.48
N LYS A 183 -4.79 -3.84 -18.72
CA LYS A 183 -4.60 -4.68 -19.91
C LYS A 183 -3.10 -4.95 -20.09
N LYS A 184 -2.75 -6.20 -20.41
CA LYS A 184 -1.36 -6.65 -20.56
C LYS A 184 -0.79 -6.43 -21.99
N GLY A 185 -1.46 -5.65 -22.82
CA GLY A 185 -1.01 -5.15 -24.13
C GLY A 185 -1.76 -3.82 -24.34
N ASP A 186 -1.18 -2.73 -24.84
CA ASP A 186 -0.19 -2.61 -25.90
C ASP A 186 0.97 -1.64 -25.59
N ASP A 187 1.01 -1.09 -24.37
CA ASP A 187 2.15 -0.33 -23.87
C ASP A 187 3.02 -1.20 -22.95
N GLU A 188 4.30 -1.33 -23.31
CA GLU A 188 5.28 -2.06 -22.53
C GLU A 188 5.26 -1.69 -21.02
N LYS A 189 5.14 -2.71 -20.16
CA LYS A 189 5.80 -2.79 -18.83
C LYS A 189 5.35 -1.83 -17.71
N VAL A 190 4.17 -1.20 -17.75
CA VAL A 190 3.69 -0.44 -16.59
C VAL A 190 3.21 -1.38 -15.48
N SER A 191 3.88 -1.37 -14.33
CA SER A 191 3.47 -2.19 -13.17
C SER A 191 2.08 -1.76 -12.66
N PRO A 192 1.27 -2.67 -12.07
CA PRO A 192 -0.02 -2.29 -11.48
C PRO A 192 0.08 -1.14 -10.47
N MET A 193 1.22 -1.04 -9.77
CA MET A 193 1.48 0.07 -8.87
C MET A 193 1.65 1.40 -9.61
N ALA A 194 2.46 1.44 -10.66
CA ALA A 194 2.65 2.65 -11.45
C ALA A 194 1.33 3.09 -12.15
N ALA A 195 0.53 2.13 -12.61
CA ALA A 195 -0.80 2.40 -13.16
C ALA A 195 -1.77 2.97 -12.12
N LEU A 196 -1.67 2.52 -10.87
CA LEU A 196 -2.43 3.07 -9.73
C LEU A 196 -1.98 4.48 -9.37
N ASP A 197 -0.68 4.70 -9.23
CA ASP A 197 -0.15 6.03 -8.90
C ASP A 197 -0.52 7.06 -9.98
N ALA A 198 -0.47 6.67 -11.27
CA ALA A 198 -0.95 7.52 -12.37
C ALA A 198 -2.45 7.81 -12.28
N ALA A 199 -3.27 6.80 -11.94
CA ALA A 199 -4.72 6.99 -11.77
C ALA A 199 -5.05 7.90 -10.57
N VAL A 200 -4.32 7.75 -9.46
CA VAL A 200 -4.42 8.62 -8.27
C VAL A 200 -4.05 10.06 -8.62
N ALA A 201 -2.95 10.26 -9.35
CA ALA A 201 -2.53 11.58 -9.82
C ALA A 201 -3.57 12.22 -10.74
N ALA A 202 -4.09 11.45 -11.71
CA ALA A 202 -5.12 11.92 -12.63
C ALA A 202 -6.43 12.29 -11.90
N ARG A 203 -6.81 11.54 -10.86
CA ARG A 203 -8.06 11.76 -10.14
C ARG A 203 -7.97 12.91 -9.14
N TRP A 204 -6.91 12.96 -8.34
CA TRP A 204 -6.84 13.83 -7.15
C TRP A 204 -5.68 14.83 -7.17
N GLY A 205 -4.85 14.82 -8.22
CA GLY A 205 -3.62 15.60 -8.28
C GLY A 205 -2.59 15.22 -7.20
N ILE A 206 -2.74 14.03 -6.60
CA ILE A 206 -1.84 13.56 -5.54
C ILE A 206 -0.61 12.98 -6.22
N VAL A 207 0.44 13.79 -6.26
CA VAL A 207 1.77 13.39 -6.72
C VAL A 207 2.76 13.47 -5.56
N PRO A 208 3.69 12.53 -5.47
CA PRO A 208 4.73 12.58 -4.47
C PRO A 208 5.67 13.76 -4.71
N PRO A 209 6.12 14.49 -3.66
CA PRO A 209 7.13 15.51 -3.85
C PRO A 209 8.48 14.87 -4.20
N PRO A 210 9.31 15.53 -5.03
CA PRO A 210 10.65 15.06 -5.33
C PRO A 210 11.54 15.16 -4.07
N MET A 211 12.25 14.08 -3.76
CA MET A 211 13.23 13.99 -2.68
C MET A 211 14.65 14.07 -3.24
N LYS A 212 15.49 14.89 -2.61
CA LYS A 212 16.92 14.97 -2.89
C LYS A 212 17.69 14.13 -1.86
N ILE A 213 18.26 13.01 -2.30
CA ILE A 213 19.07 12.14 -1.44
C ILE A 213 20.55 12.43 -1.72
N PRO A 214 21.28 13.07 -0.79
CA PRO A 214 22.72 13.20 -0.92
C PRO A 214 23.35 11.80 -0.81
N THR A 215 24.13 11.42 -1.83
CA THR A 215 24.89 10.16 -1.76
C THR A 215 26.29 10.40 -1.21
N THR A 216 26.95 9.33 -0.80
CA THR A 216 28.36 9.35 -0.42
C THR A 216 29.09 8.36 -1.30
N GLU A 217 30.14 8.82 -1.97
CA GLU A 217 31.00 8.00 -2.79
C GLU A 217 32.29 7.70 -2.02
N LEU A 218 32.82 6.49 -2.18
CA LEU A 218 34.13 6.13 -1.65
C LEU A 218 35.16 6.37 -2.74
N VAL A 219 35.95 7.44 -2.59
CA VAL A 219 37.05 7.77 -3.49
C VAL A 219 38.34 7.60 -2.71
N ASN A 220 39.18 6.64 -3.12
CA ASN A 220 40.45 6.30 -2.47
C ASN A 220 40.29 5.98 -0.97
N GLY A 221 39.23 5.24 -0.60
CA GLY A 221 38.95 4.87 0.79
C GLY A 221 38.42 5.99 1.67
N LYS A 222 38.26 7.22 1.13
CA LYS A 222 37.66 8.35 1.84
C LYS A 222 36.22 8.56 1.39
N LYS A 223 35.32 8.78 2.35
CA LYS A 223 33.93 9.18 2.09
C LYS A 223 33.94 10.61 1.53
N GLN A 224 33.51 10.77 0.29
CA GLN A 224 33.30 12.07 -0.35
C GLN A 224 31.81 12.28 -0.65
N PRO A 225 31.31 13.53 -0.63
CA PRO A 225 29.95 13.83 -1.08
C PRO A 225 29.78 13.35 -2.53
N GLY A 226 28.83 12.43 -2.75
CA GLY A 226 28.48 11.92 -4.07
C GLY A 226 27.39 12.76 -4.74
N LYS A 227 26.94 12.32 -5.93
CA LYS A 227 25.82 12.98 -6.62
C LYS A 227 24.53 12.97 -5.79
N VAL A 228 23.80 14.08 -5.78
CA VAL A 228 22.43 14.11 -5.25
C VAL A 228 21.54 13.29 -6.19
N ILE A 229 20.94 12.22 -5.67
CA ILE A 229 19.93 11.45 -6.40
C ILE A 229 18.58 12.10 -6.14
N GLU A 230 17.92 12.57 -7.19
CA GLU A 230 16.51 12.94 -7.14
C GLU A 230 15.66 11.66 -7.25
N ARG A 231 14.74 11.47 -6.30
CA ARG A 231 13.81 10.34 -6.25
C ARG A 231 12.40 10.82 -5.97
N ASP A 232 11.42 10.20 -6.61
CA ASP A 232 10.02 10.44 -6.28
C ASP A 232 9.68 9.82 -4.91
N SER A 233 9.25 10.69 -3.99
CA SER A 233 8.50 10.48 -2.74
C SER A 233 9.11 10.07 -1.41
N THR A 234 8.52 10.73 -0.39
CA THR A 234 8.33 10.32 1.02
C THR A 234 7.14 9.37 1.24
N PHE A 235 6.09 9.31 0.41
CA PHE A 235 4.89 8.43 0.57
C PHE A 235 4.42 7.75 -0.75
N ARG A 236 3.58 6.71 -0.67
CA ARG A 236 3.00 6.06 -1.87
C ARG A 236 1.60 6.60 -2.19
N PRO A 237 1.36 7.22 -3.37
CA PRO A 237 0.06 7.78 -3.74
C PRO A 237 -1.09 6.76 -3.70
N GLY A 238 -0.84 5.51 -4.08
CA GLY A 238 -1.83 4.42 -4.01
C GLY A 238 -2.57 4.27 -2.67
N VAL A 239 -2.01 4.71 -1.54
CA VAL A 239 -2.70 4.67 -0.23
C VAL A 239 -3.96 5.57 -0.20
N ALA A 240 -4.01 6.62 -1.04
CA ALA A 240 -5.21 7.45 -1.21
C ALA A 240 -6.38 6.65 -1.77
N ALA A 241 -6.12 5.79 -2.77
CA ALA A 241 -7.15 4.91 -3.33
C ALA A 241 -7.66 3.91 -2.29
N LEU A 242 -6.81 3.39 -1.41
CA LEU A 242 -7.22 2.52 -0.30
C LEU A 242 -8.17 3.24 0.67
N ALA A 243 -7.87 4.48 1.02
CA ALA A 243 -8.73 5.29 1.90
C ALA A 243 -10.10 5.54 1.24
N ALA A 244 -10.12 5.84 -0.06
CA ALA A 244 -11.36 6.05 -0.80
C ALA A 244 -12.21 4.77 -0.96
N VAL A 245 -11.58 3.61 -1.19
CA VAL A 245 -12.27 2.30 -1.14
C VAL A 245 -12.89 2.05 0.23
N GLY A 246 -12.14 2.33 1.30
CA GLY A 246 -12.63 2.18 2.68
C GLY A 246 -13.79 3.14 2.98
N ALA A 247 -13.70 4.38 2.52
CA ALA A 247 -14.74 5.39 2.65
C ALA A 247 -16.06 4.92 2.01
N MET A 248 -15.99 4.45 0.75
CA MET A 248 -17.14 3.87 0.06
C MET A 248 -17.71 2.67 0.82
N SER A 249 -16.84 1.81 1.36
CA SER A 249 -17.25 0.60 2.10
C SER A 249 -18.01 0.91 3.41
N VAL A 250 -17.88 2.13 3.93
CA VAL A 250 -18.60 2.58 5.14
C VAL A 250 -19.65 3.67 4.85
N GLY A 251 -20.02 3.87 3.59
CA GLY A 251 -21.09 4.79 3.19
C GLY A 251 -20.68 6.26 3.11
N ILE A 252 -19.38 6.59 3.12
CA ILE A 252 -18.90 7.96 2.89
C ILE A 252 -18.81 8.20 1.39
N GLU A 253 -19.45 9.27 0.93
CA GLU A 253 -19.34 9.70 -0.46
C GLU A 253 -18.01 10.43 -0.72
N THR A 254 -17.37 10.09 -1.82
CA THR A 254 -16.18 10.79 -2.33
C THR A 254 -16.49 11.33 -3.71
N ASP A 255 -15.61 12.16 -4.24
CA ASP A 255 -15.66 12.60 -5.63
C ASP A 255 -15.72 11.43 -6.65
N VAL A 256 -15.21 10.23 -6.29
CA VAL A 256 -15.36 9.01 -7.08
C VAL A 256 -16.80 8.49 -6.96
N PRO A 257 -17.56 8.39 -8.08
CA PRO A 257 -18.97 8.02 -8.05
C PRO A 257 -19.17 6.58 -7.56
N VAL A 258 -20.23 6.36 -6.80
CA VAL A 258 -20.64 5.04 -6.32
C VAL A 258 -21.37 4.31 -7.45
N THR A 259 -20.79 3.21 -7.89
CA THR A 259 -21.37 2.32 -8.92
C THR A 259 -21.49 0.91 -8.35
N GLU A 260 -22.42 0.12 -8.89
CA GLU A 260 -22.53 -1.30 -8.53
C GLU A 260 -21.19 -2.03 -8.71
N THR A 261 -20.48 -1.76 -9.81
CA THR A 261 -19.17 -2.35 -10.06
C THR A 261 -18.16 -2.01 -8.96
N ARG A 262 -18.07 -0.73 -8.55
CA ARG A 262 -17.17 -0.32 -7.46
C ARG A 262 -17.57 -0.92 -6.14
N LEU A 263 -18.86 -0.99 -5.82
CA LEU A 263 -19.34 -1.67 -4.62
C LEU A 263 -18.92 -3.13 -4.63
N ARG A 264 -19.20 -3.89 -5.70
CA ARG A 264 -18.77 -5.30 -5.86
C ARG A 264 -17.27 -5.50 -5.62
N ILE A 265 -16.44 -4.60 -6.14
CA ILE A 265 -14.98 -4.64 -5.94
C ILE A 265 -14.62 -4.32 -4.48
N ALA A 266 -15.24 -3.31 -3.89
CA ALA A 266 -15.02 -2.91 -2.50
C ALA A 266 -15.37 -4.05 -1.52
N ARG A 267 -16.46 -4.79 -1.74
CA ARG A 267 -16.81 -6.00 -0.94
C ARG A 267 -15.97 -7.23 -1.28
N ALA A 268 -14.99 -7.11 -2.16
CA ALA A 268 -14.09 -8.19 -2.51
C ALA A 268 -14.78 -9.44 -3.10
N GLU A 269 -15.92 -9.29 -3.79
CA GLU A 269 -16.78 -10.40 -4.25
C GLU A 269 -16.00 -11.51 -4.99
N HIS A 270 -14.99 -11.11 -5.78
CA HIS A 270 -14.15 -12.03 -6.57
C HIS A 270 -12.67 -12.00 -6.16
N ASN A 271 -12.33 -11.38 -5.03
CA ASN A 271 -10.94 -11.30 -4.57
C ASN A 271 -10.78 -11.66 -3.09
N ARG A 272 -10.55 -12.95 -2.83
CA ARG A 272 -10.28 -13.49 -1.49
C ARG A 272 -9.03 -12.92 -0.80
N ALA A 273 -8.19 -12.18 -1.52
CA ALA A 273 -7.07 -11.49 -0.88
C ALA A 273 -7.54 -10.28 -0.08
N ALA A 274 -8.59 -9.58 -0.51
CA ALA A 274 -9.17 -8.52 0.32
C ALA A 274 -9.93 -9.13 1.50
N GLN A 275 -9.77 -8.54 2.67
CA GLN A 275 -10.33 -9.01 3.93
C GLN A 275 -11.00 -7.84 4.64
N PHE A 276 -12.20 -8.08 5.16
CA PHE A 276 -12.95 -7.11 5.96
C PHE A 276 -13.15 -7.68 7.36
N PRO A 277 -13.25 -6.82 8.38
CA PRO A 277 -13.54 -7.28 9.72
C PRO A 277 -14.99 -7.76 9.77
N SER A 278 -15.25 -8.84 10.50
CA SER A 278 -16.56 -9.51 10.51
C SER A 278 -17.70 -8.63 11.00
N ASN A 279 -17.39 -7.61 11.79
CA ASN A 279 -18.34 -6.62 12.33
C ASN A 279 -18.44 -5.33 11.48
N ARG A 280 -17.86 -5.29 10.27
CA ARG A 280 -18.10 -4.22 9.29
C ARG A 280 -18.19 -4.81 7.89
N LEU A 281 -19.42 -4.99 7.42
CA LEU A 281 -19.67 -5.45 6.05
C LEU A 281 -19.85 -4.26 5.12
N CYS A 282 -19.20 -4.32 3.96
CA CYS A 282 -19.45 -3.38 2.88
C CYS A 282 -20.90 -3.56 2.35
N PRO A 283 -21.61 -2.47 1.99
CA PRO A 283 -22.94 -2.54 1.38
C PRO A 283 -23.02 -3.51 0.20
N LEU A 284 -24.13 -4.25 0.11
CA LEU A 284 -24.33 -5.30 -0.90
C LEU A 284 -24.57 -4.73 -2.31
N GLY A 285 -25.22 -3.57 -2.39
CA GLY A 285 -25.53 -2.84 -3.62
C GLY A 285 -25.90 -1.38 -3.34
N LEU A 286 -26.30 -0.65 -4.38
CA LEU A 286 -26.50 0.80 -4.31
C LEU A 286 -27.56 1.22 -3.30
N ASP A 287 -28.70 0.51 -3.24
CA ASP A 287 -29.77 0.83 -2.28
C ASP A 287 -29.31 0.71 -0.84
N SER A 288 -28.59 -0.38 -0.51
CA SER A 288 -28.01 -0.57 0.82
C SER A 288 -26.93 0.47 1.13
N TRP A 289 -26.21 0.95 0.11
CA TRP A 289 -25.21 1.99 0.28
C TRP A 289 -25.87 3.35 0.52
N LEU A 290 -26.93 3.70 -0.22
CA LEU A 290 -27.69 4.93 -0.04
C LEU A 290 -28.37 4.97 1.34
N GLU A 291 -28.87 3.84 1.81
CA GLU A 291 -29.40 3.73 3.17
C GLU A 291 -28.28 3.94 4.21
N LEU A 292 -27.13 3.28 4.04
CA LEU A 292 -25.97 3.46 4.93
C LEU A 292 -25.42 4.89 4.92
N ASN A 293 -25.44 5.55 3.77
CA ASN A 293 -25.02 6.93 3.62
C ASN A 293 -25.95 7.86 4.43
N ARG A 294 -27.27 7.67 4.33
CA ARG A 294 -28.29 8.41 5.10
C ARG A 294 -28.31 8.04 6.60
N ARG A 295 -27.94 6.81 6.94
CA ARG A 295 -28.05 6.22 8.28
C ARG A 295 -26.74 5.55 8.70
N PRO A 296 -25.71 6.34 9.02
CA PRO A 296 -24.40 5.81 9.39
C PRO A 296 -24.42 4.92 10.65
N GLU A 297 -25.44 5.04 11.51
CA GLU A 297 -25.62 4.21 12.70
C GLU A 297 -25.85 2.72 12.38
N MET A 298 -26.21 2.38 11.14
CA MET A 298 -26.34 0.98 10.70
C MET A 298 -25.01 0.23 10.61
N LEU A 299 -23.89 0.95 10.67
CA LEU A 299 -22.55 0.36 10.65
C LEU A 299 -22.18 -0.45 11.91
N THR A 300 -22.92 -0.29 13.01
CA THR A 300 -22.57 -0.86 14.32
C THR A 300 -23.44 -2.04 14.75
N VAL A 301 -24.13 -2.69 13.81
CA VAL A 301 -24.97 -3.89 14.08
C VAL A 301 -24.13 -5.16 14.06
#